data_AF-A0AAE4T7H8-F1
#
_entry.id   AF-A0AAE4T7H8-F1
#
_cell.length_a   1.000
_cell.length_b   1.000
_cell.length_c   1.000
_cell.angle_alpha   90.00
_cell.angle_beta   90.00
_cell.angle_gamma   90.00
#
_symmetry.space_group_name_H-M   'P 1'
#
loop_
_entity.id
_entity.type
_entity.pdbx_description
1 polymer ?
#
loop_
_entity_poly.entity_id
_entity_poly.type
_entity_poly.pdbx_seq_one_letter_code
_entity_poly.pdbx_strand_id
1 'polypeptide(L)'
;MSDTPKPRLMRPETLTAVGIVIVAGALLIPTAELRPISALLPAAMLIGLIVLSVALLAMDQRRAAKGEAPAPVTKSPKRVIGAFLLIVAYALAADFIGFYISTAITIPLVAWAFGYRAPLGLLAATVIVVGTIWLIFDFGMSQDFPTGRLWKD
;
A
#
# COMPACT_ATOMS: atom_id res chain seq x y z
N MET A 1 32.22 -10.87 -25.08
CA MET A 1 30.82 -10.63 -24.67
C MET A 1 30.58 -9.14 -24.82
N SER A 2 29.78 -8.73 -25.79
CA SER A 2 29.48 -7.32 -26.06
C SER A 2 28.61 -6.77 -24.92
N ASP A 3 29.21 -5.95 -24.04
CA ASP A 3 28.48 -5.12 -23.09
C ASP A 3 27.71 -4.05 -23.87
N THR A 4 26.55 -4.43 -24.40
CA THR A 4 25.61 -3.47 -24.98
C THR A 4 25.12 -2.57 -23.84
N PRO A 5 25.34 -1.24 -23.89
CA PRO A 5 24.86 -0.35 -22.86
C PRO A 5 23.35 -0.53 -22.70
N LYS A 6 22.89 -0.99 -21.53
CA LYS A 6 21.45 -1.15 -21.28
C LYS A 6 20.77 0.20 -21.54
N PRO A 7 19.66 0.23 -22.30
CA PRO A 7 19.01 1.48 -22.64
C PRO A 7 18.57 2.21 -21.37
N ARG A 8 18.65 3.55 -21.38
CA ARG A 8 18.33 4.43 -20.23
C ARG A 8 16.93 4.19 -19.65
N LEU A 9 16.01 3.66 -20.48
CA LEU A 9 14.63 3.30 -20.12
C LEU A 9 14.52 1.98 -19.32
N MET A 10 15.55 1.12 -19.37
CA MET A 10 15.59 -0.14 -18.62
C MET A 10 16.27 0.00 -17.25
N ARG A 11 16.54 1.22 -16.80
CA ARG A 11 17.07 1.46 -15.45
C ARG A 11 16.02 1.02 -14.42
N PRO A 12 16.40 0.31 -13.35
CA PRO A 12 15.46 -0.16 -12.33
C PRO A 12 14.60 0.95 -11.71
N GLU A 13 15.18 2.13 -11.47
CA GLU A 13 14.47 3.31 -10.96
C GLU A 13 13.42 3.81 -11.96
N THR A 14 13.77 3.94 -13.25
CA THR A 14 12.83 4.31 -14.32
C THR A 14 11.68 3.29 -14.43
N LEU A 15 11.98 1.99 -14.43
CA LEU A 15 10.94 0.95 -14.48
C LEU A 15 10.01 1.01 -13.27
N THR A 16 10.55 1.24 -12.07
CA THR A 16 9.76 1.37 -10.85
C THR A 16 8.86 2.60 -10.89
N ALA A 17 9.39 3.76 -11.31
CA ALA A 17 8.62 4.98 -11.40
C ALA A 17 7.47 4.87 -12.42
N VAL A 18 7.75 4.30 -13.61
CA VAL A 18 6.72 4.03 -14.62
C VAL A 18 5.68 3.05 -14.08
N GLY A 19 6.11 1.98 -13.42
CA GLY A 19 5.20 1.01 -12.78
C GLY A 19 4.28 1.66 -11.75
N ILE A 20 4.80 2.53 -10.88
CA ILE A 20 3.98 3.25 -9.89
C ILE A 20 2.98 4.17 -10.59
N VAL A 21 3.40 4.92 -11.62
CA VAL A 21 2.48 5.81 -12.36
C VAL A 21 1.35 5.03 -13.01
N ILE A 22 1.65 3.89 -13.64
CA ILE A 22 0.64 3.03 -14.28
C ILE A 22 -0.33 2.47 -13.24
N VAL A 23 0.18 1.87 -12.16
CA VAL A 23 -0.65 1.25 -11.13
C VAL A 23 -1.49 2.29 -10.39
N ALA A 24 -0.89 3.41 -10.00
CA ALA A 24 -1.61 4.49 -9.32
C ALA A 24 -2.67 5.13 -10.23
N GLY A 25 -2.34 5.33 -11.51
CA GLY A 25 -3.29 5.81 -12.52
C GLY A 25 -4.46 4.85 -12.74
N ALA A 26 -4.19 3.54 -12.78
CA ALA A 26 -5.24 2.53 -12.89
C ALA A 26 -6.15 2.51 -11.64
N LEU A 27 -5.58 2.66 -10.43
CA LEU A 27 -6.34 2.70 -9.18
C LEU A 27 -7.16 3.99 -8.99
N LEU A 28 -6.86 5.06 -9.73
CA LEU A 28 -7.70 6.25 -9.74
C LEU A 28 -9.06 6.01 -10.41
N ILE A 29 -9.16 5.03 -11.32
CA ILE A 29 -10.42 4.68 -12.01
C ILE A 29 -11.50 4.25 -11.00
N PRO A 30 -11.31 3.18 -10.18
CA PRO A 30 -12.30 2.80 -9.18
C PRO A 30 -12.43 3.84 -8.06
N THR A 31 -11.38 4.62 -7.78
CA THR A 31 -11.45 5.69 -6.78
C THR A 31 -12.45 6.79 -7.19
N ALA A 32 -12.58 7.07 -8.50
CA ALA A 32 -13.52 8.05 -9.02
C ALA A 32 -15.00 7.61 -8.88
N GLU A 33 -15.25 6.32 -8.65
CA GLU A 33 -16.59 5.76 -8.42
C GLU A 33 -17.03 5.86 -6.95
N LEU A 34 -16.11 6.18 -6.03
CA LEU A 34 -16.41 6.34 -4.61
C LEU A 34 -17.16 7.65 -4.36
N ARG A 35 -17.92 7.70 -3.24
CA ARG A 35 -18.51 8.96 -2.76
C ARG A 35 -17.39 10.00 -2.56
N PRO A 36 -17.60 11.30 -2.90
CA PRO A 36 -16.55 12.31 -2.87
C PRO A 36 -15.78 12.39 -1.54
N ILE A 37 -16.46 12.23 -0.40
CA ILE A 37 -15.84 12.27 0.93
C ILE A 37 -14.92 11.07 1.19
N SER A 38 -15.27 9.90 0.66
CA SER A 38 -14.49 8.66 0.78
C SER A 38 -13.38 8.58 -0.28
N ALA A 39 -13.55 9.28 -1.41
CA ALA A 39 -12.57 9.35 -2.50
C ALA A 39 -11.39 10.28 -2.21
N LEU A 40 -11.59 11.30 -1.38
CA LEU A 40 -10.60 12.37 -1.15
C LEU A 40 -9.23 11.84 -0.71
N LEU A 41 -9.20 10.97 0.30
CA LEU A 41 -7.95 10.43 0.85
C LEU A 41 -7.25 9.48 -0.15
N PRO A 42 -7.90 8.45 -0.71
CA PRO A 42 -7.29 7.60 -1.73
C PRO A 42 -6.81 8.40 -2.95
N ALA A 43 -7.62 9.33 -3.46
CA ALA A 43 -7.25 10.13 -4.62
C ALA A 43 -6.02 11.00 -4.34
N ALA A 44 -5.98 11.69 -3.18
CA ALA A 44 -4.83 12.50 -2.79
C ALA A 44 -3.55 11.66 -2.67
N MET A 45 -3.63 10.46 -2.09
CA MET A 45 -2.48 9.55 -1.99
C MET A 45 -2.00 9.07 -3.36
N LEU A 46 -2.92 8.66 -4.24
CA LEU A 46 -2.59 8.18 -5.59
C LEU A 46 -2.00 9.28 -6.47
N ILE A 47 -2.60 10.48 -6.45
CA ILE A 47 -2.07 11.66 -7.16
C ILE A 47 -0.69 12.04 -6.60
N GLY A 48 -0.54 12.06 -5.27
CA GLY A 48 0.75 12.31 -4.62
C GLY A 48 1.81 11.31 -5.04
N LEU A 49 1.48 10.01 -5.11
CA LEU A 49 2.37 8.97 -5.61
C LEU A 49 2.77 9.20 -7.07
N ILE A 50 1.82 9.57 -7.95
CA ILE A 50 2.12 9.88 -9.35
C ILE A 50 3.09 11.06 -9.44
N VAL A 51 2.83 12.16 -8.71
CA VAL A 51 3.70 13.35 -8.70
C VAL A 51 5.11 13.00 -8.23
N LEU A 52 5.23 12.27 -7.12
CA LEU A 52 6.52 11.84 -6.59
C LEU A 52 7.25 10.88 -7.54
N SER A 53 6.54 9.96 -8.19
CA SER A 53 7.14 9.04 -9.17
C SER A 53 7.61 9.76 -10.43
N VAL A 54 6.86 10.77 -10.91
CA VAL A 54 7.31 11.62 -12.02
C VAL A 54 8.54 12.43 -11.64
N ALA A 55 8.60 12.97 -10.42
CA ALA A 55 9.78 13.66 -9.91
C ALA A 55 11.00 12.71 -9.83
N LEU A 56 10.83 11.49 -9.31
CA LEU A 56 11.86 10.46 -9.28
C LEU A 56 12.34 10.10 -10.69
N LEU A 57 11.42 9.93 -11.64
CA LEU A 57 11.74 9.65 -13.04
C LEU A 57 12.58 10.78 -13.65
N ALA A 58 12.18 12.04 -13.45
CA ALA A 58 12.93 13.20 -13.93
C ALA A 58 14.34 13.27 -13.32
N MET A 59 14.47 12.95 -12.02
CA MET A 59 15.75 12.87 -11.33
C MET A 59 16.64 11.74 -11.88
N ASP A 60 16.09 10.54 -12.08
CA ASP A 60 16.82 9.40 -12.63
C ASP A 60 17.29 9.67 -14.07
N GLN A 61 16.43 10.28 -14.91
CA GLN A 61 16.79 10.65 -16.27
C GLN A 61 17.88 11.73 -16.33
N ARG A 62 17.87 12.69 -15.39
CA ARG A 62 18.95 13.68 -15.21
C ARG A 62 20.26 13.01 -14.80
N ARG A 63 20.24 12.05 -13.87
CA ARG A 63 21.43 11.25 -13.49
C ARG A 63 21.95 10.41 -14.66
N ALA A 64 21.04 9.82 -15.43
CA ALA A 64 21.38 9.05 -16.63
C ALA A 64 22.11 9.94 -17.66
N ALA A 65 21.69 11.20 -17.79
CA ALA A 65 22.29 12.15 -18.73
C ALA A 65 23.73 12.51 -18.33
N LYS A 66 24.02 12.48 -17.04
CA LYS A 66 25.36 12.70 -16.48
C LYS A 66 26.25 11.45 -16.51
N GLY A 67 25.75 10.33 -17.03
CA GLY A 67 26.49 9.07 -17.09
C GLY A 67 26.59 8.34 -15.75
N GLU A 68 25.78 8.68 -14.75
CA GLU A 68 25.79 8.01 -13.45
C GLU A 68 25.27 6.57 -13.56
N ALA A 69 25.92 5.64 -12.86
CA ALA A 69 25.54 4.23 -12.86
C ALA A 69 24.15 3.99 -12.22
N PRO A 70 23.39 2.98 -12.67
CA PRO A 70 22.10 2.63 -12.08
C PRO A 70 22.24 2.20 -10.62
N ALA A 71 21.50 2.86 -9.73
CA ALA A 71 21.41 2.44 -8.33
C ALA A 71 20.29 1.39 -8.13
N PRO A 72 20.48 0.42 -7.23
CA PRO A 72 19.42 -0.51 -6.86
C PRO A 72 18.32 0.19 -6.04
N VAL A 73 17.07 -0.03 -6.45
CA VAL A 73 15.87 0.60 -5.85
C VAL A 73 15.64 0.18 -4.41
N THR A 74 16.06 -1.04 -4.04
CA THR A 74 16.00 -1.53 -2.66
C THR A 74 17.21 -2.38 -2.34
N LYS A 75 17.73 -2.22 -1.12
CA LYS A 75 18.78 -3.10 -0.56
C LYS A 75 18.21 -4.40 0.02
N SER A 76 16.88 -4.55 0.07
CA SER A 76 16.22 -5.68 0.73
C SER A 76 14.93 -6.10 0.00
N PRO A 77 15.03 -6.66 -1.22
CA PRO A 77 13.87 -7.01 -2.04
C PRO A 77 12.93 -8.00 -1.35
N LYS A 78 13.46 -8.95 -0.56
CA LYS A 78 12.66 -9.89 0.22
C LYS A 78 11.73 -9.20 1.24
N ARG A 79 12.18 -8.10 1.86
CA ARG A 79 11.36 -7.33 2.81
C ARG A 79 10.24 -6.60 2.09
N VAL A 80 10.51 -6.04 0.91
CA VAL A 80 9.51 -5.37 0.08
C VAL A 80 8.44 -6.35 -0.37
N ILE A 81 8.84 -7.52 -0.86
CA ILE A 81 7.92 -8.59 -1.24
C ILE A 81 7.09 -9.04 -0.04
N GLY A 82 7.71 -9.24 1.12
CA GLY A 82 7.01 -9.62 2.35
C GLY A 82 5.97 -8.59 2.79
N ALA A 83 6.31 -7.30 2.74
CA ALA A 83 5.37 -6.21 3.05
C ALA A 83 4.18 -6.19 2.07
N PHE A 84 4.46 -6.34 0.77
CA PHE A 84 3.42 -6.41 -0.26
C PHE A 84 2.49 -7.61 -0.04
N LEU A 85 3.04 -8.79 0.20
CA LEU A 85 2.27 -10.00 0.50
C LEU A 85 1.41 -9.84 1.76
N LEU A 86 1.92 -9.15 2.79
CA LEU A 86 1.15 -8.89 4.01
C LEU A 86 -0.05 -7.97 3.75
N ILE A 87 0.11 -6.93 2.92
CA ILE A 87 -0.98 -6.06 2.50
C ILE A 87 -2.02 -6.84 1.69
N VAL A 88 -1.58 -7.65 0.72
CA VAL A 88 -2.48 -8.48 -0.10
C VAL A 88 -3.23 -9.49 0.77
N ALA A 89 -2.53 -10.17 1.69
CA ALA A 89 -3.15 -11.13 2.60
C ALA A 89 -4.20 -10.47 3.49
N TYR A 90 -3.94 -9.27 4.00
CA TYR A 90 -4.91 -8.50 4.76
C TYR A 90 -6.13 -8.10 3.91
N ALA A 91 -5.92 -7.61 2.69
CA ALA A 91 -7.00 -7.22 1.79
C ALA A 91 -7.91 -8.42 1.45
N LEU A 92 -7.32 -9.58 1.19
CA LEU A 92 -8.05 -10.83 0.97
C LEU A 92 -8.81 -11.25 2.23
N ALA A 93 -8.17 -11.22 3.41
CA ALA A 93 -8.85 -11.52 4.67
C ALA A 93 -10.07 -10.60 4.85
N ALA A 94 -9.91 -9.29 4.65
CA ALA A 94 -11.01 -8.34 4.79
C ALA A 94 -12.19 -8.64 3.86
N ASP A 95 -11.92 -9.07 2.63
CA ASP A 95 -12.95 -9.47 1.66
C ASP A 95 -13.62 -10.82 2.03
N PHE A 96 -12.87 -11.81 2.52
CA PHE A 96 -13.40 -13.14 2.82
C PHE A 96 -14.06 -13.27 4.18
N ILE A 97 -13.39 -12.87 5.26
CA ILE A 97 -13.85 -13.04 6.65
C ILE A 97 -14.37 -11.73 7.26
N GLY A 98 -14.21 -10.60 6.57
CA GLY A 98 -14.71 -9.30 6.99
C GLY A 98 -13.63 -8.38 7.56
N PHE A 99 -13.85 -7.07 7.42
CA PHE A 99 -12.89 -6.02 7.78
C PHE A 99 -12.56 -6.03 9.28
N TYR A 100 -13.56 -6.05 10.16
CA TYR A 100 -13.32 -5.97 11.61
C TYR A 100 -12.57 -7.19 12.15
N ILE A 101 -12.95 -8.40 11.72
CA ILE A 101 -12.28 -9.64 12.13
C ILE A 101 -10.84 -9.64 11.62
N SER A 102 -10.63 -9.29 10.34
CA SER A 102 -9.30 -9.23 9.74
C SER A 102 -8.40 -8.21 10.43
N THR A 103 -8.94 -7.04 10.77
CA THR A 103 -8.21 -5.97 11.46
C THR A 103 -7.84 -6.39 12.88
N ALA A 104 -8.79 -6.97 13.62
CA ALA A 104 -8.57 -7.44 14.99
C ALA A 104 -7.49 -8.53 15.07
N ILE A 105 -7.31 -9.33 14.02
CA ILE A 105 -6.25 -10.33 13.91
C ILE A 105 -4.93 -9.69 13.44
N THR A 106 -4.99 -8.81 12.44
CA THR A 106 -3.79 -8.26 11.79
C THR A 106 -3.00 -7.33 12.71
N ILE A 107 -3.68 -6.46 13.47
CA ILE A 107 -3.03 -5.52 14.40
C ILE A 107 -2.07 -6.25 15.36
N PRO A 108 -2.52 -7.25 16.14
CA PRO A 108 -1.64 -7.92 17.08
C PRO A 108 -0.57 -8.77 16.38
N LEU A 109 -0.88 -9.42 15.25
CA LEU A 109 0.10 -10.19 14.47
C LEU A 109 1.25 -9.33 13.97
N VAL A 110 0.93 -8.16 13.40
CA VAL A 110 1.93 -7.23 12.90
C VAL A 110 2.75 -6.69 14.06
N ALA A 111 2.12 -6.17 15.12
CA ALA A 111 2.85 -5.65 16.27
C ALA A 111 3.78 -6.72 16.91
N TRP A 112 3.33 -7.97 16.98
CA TRP A 112 4.17 -9.09 17.43
C TRP A 112 5.35 -9.36 16.48
N ALA A 113 5.11 -9.35 15.16
CA ALA A 113 6.16 -9.52 14.15
C ALA A 113 7.22 -8.40 14.20
N PHE A 114 6.81 -7.18 14.59
CA PHE A 114 7.71 -6.05 14.83
C PHE A 114 8.38 -6.07 16.23
N GLY A 115 8.14 -7.10 17.03
CA GLY A 115 8.85 -7.34 18.29
C GLY A 115 8.16 -6.80 19.55
N TYR A 116 6.92 -6.31 19.45
CA TYR A 116 6.15 -5.92 20.63
C TYR A 116 5.60 -7.16 21.35
N ARG A 117 5.93 -7.32 22.64
CA ARG A 117 5.66 -8.56 23.40
C ARG A 117 4.82 -8.37 24.67
N ALA A 118 4.03 -7.30 24.76
CA ALA A 118 3.13 -7.08 25.89
C ALA A 118 1.68 -7.45 25.51
N PRO A 119 1.18 -8.67 25.80
CA PRO A 119 -0.10 -9.15 25.29
C PRO A 119 -1.30 -8.31 25.77
N LEU A 120 -1.26 -7.80 26.99
CA LEU A 120 -2.31 -6.92 27.51
C LEU A 120 -2.32 -5.55 26.79
N GLY A 121 -1.13 -5.01 26.50
CA GLY A 121 -0.99 -3.78 25.71
C GLY A 121 -1.47 -3.96 24.27
N LEU A 122 -1.18 -5.12 23.67
CA LEU A 122 -1.69 -5.51 22.34
C LEU A 122 -3.21 -5.58 22.31
N LEU A 123 -3.81 -6.25 23.29
CA LEU A 123 -5.27 -6.37 23.39
C LEU A 123 -5.91 -4.99 23.55
N ALA A 124 -5.41 -4.17 24.47
CA ALA A 124 -5.91 -2.82 24.69
C ALA A 124 -5.79 -1.95 23.43
N ALA A 125 -4.63 -1.95 22.78
CA ALA A 125 -4.41 -1.22 21.53
C ALA A 125 -5.35 -1.70 20.41
N THR A 126 -5.56 -3.02 20.30
CA THR A 126 -6.47 -3.59 19.29
C THR A 126 -7.91 -3.15 19.53
N VAL A 127 -8.40 -3.24 20.77
CA VAL A 127 -9.75 -2.78 21.15
C VAL A 127 -9.92 -1.29 20.89
N ILE A 128 -8.94 -0.47 21.29
CA ILE A 128 -9.00 0.98 21.07
C ILE A 128 -9.05 1.30 19.58
N VAL A 129 -8.16 0.72 18.77
CA VAL A 129 -8.09 1.01 17.33
C VAL A 129 -9.36 0.54 16.62
N VAL A 130 -9.75 -0.72 16.80
CA VAL A 130 -10.93 -1.29 16.14
C VAL A 130 -12.21 -0.59 16.61
N GLY A 131 -12.34 -0.34 17.92
CA GLY A 131 -13.48 0.36 18.49
C GLY A 131 -13.58 1.82 18.03
N THR A 132 -12.44 2.52 17.89
CA THR A 132 -12.44 3.90 17.36
C THR A 132 -12.83 3.93 15.88
N ILE A 133 -12.34 2.99 15.08
CA ILE A 133 -12.73 2.88 13.67
C ILE A 133 -14.24 2.64 13.56
N TRP A 134 -14.76 1.69 14.35
CA TRP A 134 -16.20 1.42 14.39
C TRP A 134 -17.00 2.66 14.80
N LEU A 135 -16.61 3.35 15.87
CA LEU A 135 -17.31 4.52 16.39
C LEU A 135 -17.35 5.67 15.37
N ILE A 136 -16.24 5.92 14.67
CA ILE A 136 -16.17 7.04 13.72
C ILE A 136 -16.82 6.68 12.39
N PHE A 137 -16.45 5.56 11.78
CA PHE A 137 -16.81 5.28 10.39
C PHE A 137 -18.14 4.55 10.25
N ASP A 138 -18.42 3.57 11.12
CA ASP A 138 -19.65 2.78 11.05
C ASP A 138 -20.77 3.50 11.78
N PHE A 139 -20.56 3.81 13.06
CA PHE A 139 -21.56 4.52 13.86
C PHE A 139 -21.69 6.00 13.45
N GLY A 140 -20.57 6.72 13.33
CA GLY A 140 -20.58 8.17 13.05
C GLY A 140 -20.85 8.55 11.59
N MET A 141 -20.37 7.77 10.63
CA MET A 141 -20.45 8.08 9.19
C MET A 141 -21.30 7.10 8.38
N SER A 142 -21.89 6.08 9.02
CA SER A 142 -22.70 5.03 8.37
C SER A 142 -22.04 4.45 7.13
N GLN A 143 -20.73 4.18 7.23
CA GLN A 143 -19.95 3.53 6.17
C GLN A 143 -20.05 2.02 6.32
N ASP A 144 -20.44 1.35 5.24
CA ASP A 144 -20.45 -0.11 5.19
C ASP A 144 -19.04 -0.64 4.92
N PHE A 145 -18.55 -1.49 5.83
CA PHE A 145 -17.33 -2.26 5.61
C PHE A 145 -17.65 -3.67 5.12
N PRO A 146 -16.71 -4.33 4.40
CA PRO A 146 -16.87 -5.73 4.03
C PRO A 146 -17.17 -6.59 5.27
N THR A 147 -18.35 -7.22 5.28
CA THR A 147 -18.73 -8.16 6.35
C THR A 147 -18.06 -9.52 6.17
N GLY A 148 -17.61 -9.84 4.95
CA GLY A 148 -16.98 -11.11 4.57
C GLY A 148 -17.89 -11.92 3.65
N ARG A 149 -17.35 -12.41 2.53
CA ARG A 149 -18.08 -13.27 1.59
C ARG A 149 -18.50 -14.61 2.21
N LEU A 150 -17.74 -15.11 3.18
CA LEU A 150 -18.06 -16.38 3.84
C LEU A 150 -19.32 -16.34 4.71
N TRP A 151 -19.84 -15.14 4.98
CA TRP A 151 -21.05 -14.94 5.78
C TRP A 151 -22.28 -14.55 4.94
N LYS A 152 -22.14 -14.51 3.62
CA LYS A 152 -23.22 -14.21 2.68
C LYS A 152 -23.60 -15.51 1.99
N ASP A 153 -24.72 -16.11 2.43
CA ASP A 153 -25.39 -17.20 1.73
C ASP A 153 -25.93 -16.74 0.36
#